data_AF-A0A1L7CH56-F1
#
_entry.id   AF-A0A1L7CH56-F1
#
_cell.length_a   1.000
_cell.length_b   1.000
_cell.length_c   1.000
_cell.angle_alpha   90.00
_cell.angle_beta   90.00
_cell.angle_gamma   90.00
#
_symmetry.space_group_name_H-M   'P 1'
#
loop_
_entity.id
_entity.type
_entity.pdbx_description
1 polymer ?
#
loop_
_entity_poly.entity_id
_entity_poly.type
_entity_poly.pdbx_seq_one_letter_code
_entity_poly.pdbx_strand_id
1 'polypeptide(L)'
;MPKTPATKAHHSPPKPPPSCQRTDMLCLMYTIEEAARKVADRLPEGVKLSDKIQRHGDWVLFNPYGRPNMCGVHPQDFNLRTGEMPRRGTALDMFPDWIWTTEAESLAEAIAKERSAHTDTE
;
A
#
# COMPACT_ATOMS: atom_id res chain seq x y z
N MET A 1 -18.42 48.32 42.45
CA MET A 1 -19.12 47.66 41.34
C MET A 1 -18.68 46.20 41.29
N PRO A 2 -19.57 45.22 41.44
CA PRO A 2 -19.21 43.80 41.36
C PRO A 2 -19.20 43.36 39.89
N LYS A 3 -18.14 42.68 39.45
CA LYS A 3 -18.14 41.92 38.18
C LYS A 3 -18.11 40.44 38.53
N THR A 4 -19.17 39.77 38.10
CA THR A 4 -19.53 38.35 38.23
C THR A 4 -18.38 37.42 37.86
N PRO A 5 -18.14 36.31 38.57
CA PRO A 5 -17.29 35.25 38.03
C PRO A 5 -18.04 34.55 36.89
N ALA A 6 -17.44 34.52 35.71
CA ALA A 6 -17.96 33.76 34.58
C ALA A 6 -17.99 32.26 34.95
N THR A 7 -19.20 31.68 34.98
CA THR A 7 -19.42 30.25 35.08
C THR A 7 -18.72 29.56 33.92
N LYS A 8 -17.62 28.84 34.18
CA LYS A 8 -17.07 27.89 33.21
C LYS A 8 -18.09 26.77 33.06
N ALA A 9 -18.86 26.78 31.97
CA ALA A 9 -19.64 25.62 31.57
C ALA A 9 -18.65 24.47 31.33
N HIS A 10 -18.66 23.47 32.23
CA HIS A 10 -17.99 22.20 31.98
C HIS A 10 -18.75 21.50 30.85
N HIS A 11 -18.35 21.75 29.61
CA HIS A 11 -18.64 20.83 28.52
C HIS A 11 -17.79 19.58 28.77
N SER A 12 -18.41 18.55 29.34
CA SER A 12 -17.85 17.20 29.25
C SER A 12 -17.63 16.89 27.76
N PRO A 13 -16.46 16.35 27.36
CA PRO A 13 -16.25 15.98 25.97
C PRO A 13 -17.36 15.01 25.54
N PRO A 14 -17.88 15.13 24.32
CA PRO A 14 -18.89 14.21 23.84
C PRO A 14 -18.37 12.77 24.00
N LYS A 15 -19.22 11.89 24.52
CA LYS A 15 -18.90 10.45 24.59
C LYS A 15 -18.48 10.01 23.19
N PRO A 16 -17.35 9.28 23.05
CA PRO A 16 -16.97 8.74 21.75
C PRO A 16 -18.13 7.91 21.20
N PRO A 17 -18.40 7.96 19.89
CA PRO A 17 -19.45 7.16 19.27
C PRO A 17 -19.26 5.68 19.64
N PRO A 18 -20.35 4.92 19.83
CA PRO A 18 -20.28 3.53 20.27
C PRO A 18 -19.46 2.75 19.26
N SER A 19 -18.29 2.28 19.72
CA SER A 19 -17.32 1.42 19.07
C SER A 19 -17.27 1.59 17.54
N CYS A 20 -16.19 2.17 17.03
CA CYS A 20 -15.61 1.60 15.82
C CYS A 20 -15.54 0.09 16.08
N GLN A 21 -16.47 -0.66 15.50
CA GLN A 21 -16.23 -2.07 15.27
C GLN A 21 -14.84 -2.05 14.63
N ARG A 22 -13.91 -2.81 15.21
CA ARG A 22 -12.85 -3.38 14.40
C ARG A 22 -13.60 -4.21 13.38
N THR A 23 -14.05 -3.55 12.32
CA THR A 23 -14.29 -4.23 11.09
C THR A 23 -12.89 -4.63 10.72
N ASP A 24 -12.53 -5.87 11.00
CA ASP A 24 -11.32 -6.53 10.50
C ASP A 24 -11.33 -6.62 8.96
N MET A 25 -12.10 -5.76 8.28
CA MET A 25 -11.85 -5.32 6.92
C MET A 25 -10.61 -4.42 6.90
N LEU A 26 -9.46 -5.05 7.09
CA LEU A 26 -8.30 -4.81 6.24
C LEU A 26 -8.66 -5.24 4.80
N CYS A 27 -9.78 -4.74 4.25
CA CYS A 27 -9.94 -4.68 2.82
C CYS A 27 -8.92 -3.64 2.39
N LEU A 28 -7.74 -4.12 2.02
CA LEU A 28 -6.83 -3.37 1.18
C LEU A 28 -7.72 -2.67 0.14
N MET A 29 -7.67 -1.33 0.09
CA MET A 29 -8.50 -0.58 -0.85
C MET A 29 -8.25 -1.02 -2.29
N TYR A 30 -7.10 -1.66 -2.52
CA TYR A 30 -6.73 -2.36 -3.74
C TYR A 30 -6.19 -3.76 -3.44
N THR A 31 -6.64 -4.73 -4.22
CA THR A 31 -6.01 -6.04 -4.38
C THR A 31 -4.67 -5.93 -5.10
N ILE A 32 -3.83 -6.95 -5.01
CA ILE A 32 -2.58 -7.06 -5.77
C ILE A 32 -2.86 -6.96 -7.28
N GLU A 33 -3.98 -7.54 -7.74
CA GLU A 33 -4.37 -7.51 -9.15
C GLU A 33 -4.74 -6.09 -9.61
N GLU A 34 -5.44 -5.33 -8.76
CA GLU A 34 -5.75 -3.92 -9.02
C GLU A 34 -4.51 -3.03 -8.99
N ALA A 35 -3.58 -3.28 -8.07
CA ALA A 35 -2.31 -2.59 -8.00
C ALA A 35 -1.47 -2.83 -9.26
N ALA A 36 -1.38 -4.09 -9.71
CA ALA A 36 -0.65 -4.46 -10.91
C ALA A 36 -1.19 -3.73 -12.15
N ARG A 37 -2.52 -3.66 -12.31
CA ARG A 37 -3.16 -2.91 -13.40
C ARG A 37 -2.81 -1.43 -13.34
N LYS A 38 -2.91 -0.79 -12.17
CA LYS A 38 -2.60 0.63 -12.01
C LYS A 38 -1.14 0.96 -12.32
N VAL A 39 -0.22 0.08 -11.95
CA VAL A 39 1.19 0.23 -12.33
C VAL A 39 1.36 0.06 -13.84
N ALA A 40 0.78 -0.98 -14.43
CA ALA A 40 0.84 -1.24 -15.87
C ALA A 40 0.31 -0.06 -16.70
N ASP A 41 -0.80 0.56 -16.28
CA ASP A 41 -1.39 1.73 -16.95
C ASP A 41 -0.50 2.98 -16.93
N ARG A 42 0.50 3.04 -16.05
CA ARG A 42 1.45 4.16 -15.93
C ARG A 42 2.82 3.85 -16.50
N LEU A 43 3.04 2.65 -17.04
CA LEU A 43 4.30 2.31 -17.68
C LEU A 43 4.45 3.07 -19.01
N PRO A 44 5.68 3.46 -19.38
CA PRO A 44 5.96 4.00 -20.70
C PRO A 44 5.57 3.00 -21.80
N GLU A 45 5.26 3.52 -22.98
CA GLU A 45 4.95 2.68 -24.15
C GLU A 45 6.06 1.66 -24.41
N GLY A 46 5.67 0.42 -24.70
CA GLY A 46 6.60 -0.70 -24.94
C GLY A 46 7.21 -1.32 -23.67
N VAL A 47 7.01 -0.74 -22.48
CA VAL A 47 7.43 -1.32 -21.20
C VAL A 47 6.31 -2.19 -20.65
N LYS A 48 6.64 -3.41 -20.23
CA LYS A 48 5.69 -4.35 -19.61
C LYS A 48 6.00 -4.52 -18.14
N LEU A 49 4.97 -4.81 -17.35
CA LEU A 49 5.15 -5.26 -15.98
C LEU A 49 5.89 -6.62 -16.01
N SER A 50 6.86 -6.83 -15.13
CA SER A 50 7.38 -8.20 -14.92
C SER A 50 6.47 -8.95 -13.97
N ASP A 51 6.47 -10.26 -14.12
CA ASP A 51 5.73 -11.21 -13.30
C ASP A 51 6.35 -11.44 -11.91
N LYS A 52 7.30 -10.60 -11.48
CA LYS A 52 7.91 -10.67 -10.15
C LYS A 52 7.59 -9.43 -9.33
N ILE A 53 7.22 -9.66 -8.08
CA ILE A 53 6.92 -8.62 -7.11
C ILE A 53 7.64 -8.81 -5.78
N GLN A 54 7.72 -7.74 -5.00
CA GLN A 54 8.11 -7.76 -3.59
C GLN A 54 7.01 -7.07 -2.77
N ARG A 55 6.88 -7.45 -1.49
CA ARG A 55 5.85 -6.90 -0.59
C ARG A 55 6.45 -6.40 0.72
N HIS A 56 5.97 -5.25 1.21
CA HIS A 56 6.32 -4.75 2.53
C HIS A 56 5.17 -3.92 3.13
N GLY A 57 4.50 -4.46 4.15
CA GLY A 57 3.30 -3.82 4.72
C GLY A 57 2.24 -3.62 3.63
N ASP A 58 1.86 -2.37 3.39
CA ASP A 58 0.89 -2.00 2.36
C ASP A 58 1.50 -1.80 0.96
N TRP A 59 2.81 -1.94 0.81
CA TRP A 59 3.52 -1.69 -0.45
C TRP A 59 3.70 -2.97 -1.26
N VAL A 60 3.42 -2.87 -2.57
CA VAL A 60 3.78 -3.86 -3.57
C VAL A 60 4.69 -3.23 -4.59
N LEU A 61 5.83 -3.86 -4.82
CA LEU A 61 6.81 -3.44 -5.82
C LEU A 61 6.75 -4.35 -7.02
N PHE A 62 6.74 -3.75 -8.19
CA PHE A 62 6.77 -4.41 -9.48
C PHE A 62 8.03 -4.01 -10.21
N ASN A 63 8.74 -4.98 -10.79
CA ASN A 63 9.95 -4.68 -11.54
C ASN A 63 9.66 -4.77 -13.05
N PRO A 64 9.28 -3.71 -13.78
CA PRO A 64 8.99 -3.80 -15.21
C PRO A 64 10.14 -4.33 -16.10
N TYR A 65 11.37 -4.39 -15.58
CA TYR A 65 12.55 -4.83 -16.33
C TYR A 65 13.05 -6.23 -15.95
N GLY A 66 12.21 -7.02 -15.26
CA GLY A 66 12.57 -8.24 -14.54
C GLY A 66 13.32 -9.33 -15.31
N ARG A 67 14.65 -9.16 -15.42
CA ARG A 67 15.59 -10.28 -15.45
C ARG A 67 16.16 -10.48 -14.04
N PRO A 68 16.28 -11.72 -13.55
CA PRO A 68 16.66 -12.01 -12.16
C PRO A 68 18.08 -11.58 -11.77
N ASN A 69 18.92 -11.19 -12.73
CA ASN A 69 20.27 -10.71 -12.48
C ASN A 69 20.52 -9.47 -13.36
N MET A 70 20.69 -8.29 -12.75
CA MET A 70 21.48 -7.12 -13.21
C MET A 70 20.80 -5.75 -13.12
N CYS A 71 21.57 -4.83 -12.51
CA CYS A 71 21.59 -3.38 -12.59
C CYS A 71 20.68 -2.73 -13.64
N GLY A 72 19.77 -1.86 -13.19
CA GLY A 72 18.79 -1.15 -14.02
C GLY A 72 17.35 -1.22 -13.49
N VAL A 73 17.15 -1.62 -12.24
CA VAL A 73 15.83 -1.74 -11.62
C VAL A 73 15.24 -0.34 -11.43
N HIS A 74 14.26 0.05 -12.24
CA HIS A 74 13.27 1.03 -11.77
C HIS A 74 12.08 0.23 -11.25
N PRO A 75 12.08 -0.16 -9.97
CA PRO A 75 10.89 -0.75 -9.39
C PRO A 75 9.80 0.32 -9.40
N GLN A 76 8.58 -0.11 -9.74
CA GLN A 76 7.38 0.67 -9.58
C GLN A 76 6.68 0.15 -8.35
N ASP A 77 6.43 1.00 -7.37
CA ASP A 77 5.73 0.65 -6.15
C ASP A 77 4.34 1.25 -6.10
N PHE A 78 3.47 0.55 -5.39
CA PHE A 78 2.07 0.91 -5.22
C PHE A 78 1.64 0.63 -3.78
N ASN A 79 1.04 1.62 -3.12
CA ASN A 79 0.47 1.44 -1.80
C ASN A 79 -0.98 0.96 -1.90
N LEU A 80 -1.24 -0.26 -1.45
CA LEU A 80 -2.54 -0.90 -1.51
C LEU A 80 -3.61 -0.20 -0.66
N ARG A 81 -3.21 0.52 0.39
CA ARG A 81 -4.15 1.24 1.27
C ARG A 81 -4.44 2.66 0.78
N THR A 82 -3.42 3.41 0.38
CA THR A 82 -3.59 4.82 -0.02
C THR A 82 -3.85 4.99 -1.52
N GLY A 83 -3.56 3.97 -2.33
CA GLY A 83 -3.64 4.05 -3.79
C GLY A 83 -2.52 4.90 -4.41
N GLU A 84 -1.52 5.26 -3.62
CA GLU A 84 -0.44 6.13 -4.04
C GLU A 84 0.66 5.34 -4.75
N MET A 85 1.17 5.93 -5.83
CA MET A 85 2.47 5.57 -6.39
C MET A 85 3.41 6.74 -6.09
N PRO A 86 4.57 6.51 -5.46
CA PRO A 86 5.49 7.59 -5.20
C PRO A 86 6.09 8.07 -6.51
N ARG A 87 6.54 9.33 -6.46
CA ARG A 87 7.11 9.97 -7.64
C ARG A 87 8.49 9.37 -7.89
N ARG A 88 8.71 8.93 -9.14
CA ARG A 88 9.93 8.31 -9.67
C ARG A 88 11.18 8.57 -8.83
N GLY A 89 11.65 7.53 -8.16
CA GLY A 89 13.03 7.46 -7.72
C GLY A 89 13.94 7.12 -8.88
N THR A 90 14.64 8.11 -9.45
CA THR A 90 15.69 7.84 -10.46
C THR A 90 17.01 7.42 -9.84
N ALA A 91 17.19 7.59 -8.53
CA ALA A 91 18.42 7.25 -7.84
C ALA A 91 18.17 6.12 -6.82
N LEU A 92 19.10 5.15 -6.83
CA LEU A 92 19.01 3.91 -6.04
C LEU A 92 18.93 4.18 -4.53
N ASP A 93 19.51 5.29 -4.08
CA ASP A 93 19.54 5.78 -2.70
C ASP A 93 18.21 6.39 -2.23
N MET A 94 17.26 6.63 -3.12
CA MET A 94 15.91 7.09 -2.76
C MET A 94 14.94 5.94 -2.50
N PHE A 95 15.34 4.70 -2.78
CA PHE A 95 14.57 3.52 -2.43
C PHE A 95 14.83 3.15 -0.98
N PRO A 96 13.78 2.96 -0.16
CA PRO A 96 13.93 2.45 1.20
C PRO A 96 14.73 1.14 1.25
N ASP A 97 15.60 1.00 2.26
CA ASP A 97 16.46 -0.18 2.43
C ASP A 97 15.71 -1.50 2.41
N TRP A 98 14.46 -1.51 2.89
CA TRP A 98 13.64 -2.72 2.93
C TRP A 98 13.43 -3.33 1.54
N ILE A 99 13.42 -2.53 0.47
CA ILE A 99 13.25 -2.98 -0.93
C ILE A 99 14.34 -3.98 -1.34
N TRP A 100 15.57 -3.75 -0.88
CA TRP A 100 16.71 -4.59 -1.20
C TRP A 100 16.77 -5.87 -0.36
N THR A 101 15.97 -5.92 0.72
CA THR A 101 15.93 -7.03 1.67
C THR A 101 14.68 -7.90 1.54
N THR A 102 13.68 -7.47 0.77
CA THR A 102 12.47 -8.25 0.53
C THR A 102 12.69 -9.36 -0.49
N GLU A 103 12.22 -10.56 -0.17
CA GLU A 103 12.20 -11.68 -1.10
C GLU A 103 11.23 -11.41 -2.25
N ALA A 104 11.64 -11.75 -3.47
CA ALA A 104 10.79 -11.64 -4.64
C ALA A 104 9.94 -12.90 -4.80
N GLU A 105 8.66 -12.74 -5.08
CA GLU A 105 7.74 -13.83 -5.39
C GLU A 105 7.08 -13.63 -6.77
N SER A 106 6.44 -14.67 -7.29
CA SER A 106 5.67 -14.55 -8.53
C SER A 106 4.42 -13.71 -8.32
N LEU A 107 4.13 -12.80 -9.25
CA LEU A 107 2.87 -12.04 -9.29
C LEU A 107 1.66 -12.99 -9.32
N ALA A 108 1.74 -14.06 -10.11
CA ALA A 108 0.65 -15.03 -10.21
C ALA A 108 0.43 -15.77 -8.87
N GLU A 109 1.50 -16.16 -8.18
CA GLU A 109 1.41 -16.83 -6.87
C GLU A 109 0.87 -15.88 -5.81
N ALA A 110 1.28 -14.61 -5.83
CA ALA A 110 0.81 -13.60 -4.89
C ALA A 110 -0.69 -13.31 -5.06
N ILE A 111 -1.18 -13.19 -6.31
CA ILE A 111 -2.61 -13.03 -6.61
C ILE A 111 -3.39 -14.27 -6.15
N ALA A 112 -2.88 -15.48 -6.43
CA ALA A 112 -3.52 -16.71 -6.00
C ALA A 112 -3.65 -16.79 -4.47
N LYS A 113 -2.57 -16.46 -3.75
CA LYS A 113 -2.54 -16.44 -2.28
C LYS A 113 -3.52 -15.42 -1.69
N GLU A 114 -3.59 -14.23 -2.28
CA GLU A 114 -4.56 -13.20 -1.86
C GLU A 114 -6.00 -13.68 -2.06
N ARG A 115 -6.31 -14.30 -3.20
CA ARG A 115 -7.64 -14.87 -3.48
C ARG A 115 -8.01 -15.99 -2.50
N SER A 116 -7.09 -16.90 -2.22
CA SER A 116 -7.32 -17.99 -1.26
C SER A 116 -7.56 -17.48 0.16
N ALA A 117 -6.87 -16.42 0.58
CA ALA A 117 -7.08 -15.82 1.89
C ALA A 117 -8.47 -15.18 2.06
N HIS A 118 -9.17 -14.85 0.96
CA HIS A 118 -10.52 -14.31 1.00
C HIS A 118 -11.61 -15.39 1.01
N THR A 119 -11.31 -16.60 0.53
CA THR A 119 -12.26 -17.71 0.45
C THR A 119 -12.39 -18.53 1.74
N ASP A 120 -11.44 -18.44 2.66
CA ASP A 120 -11.47 -19.19 3.94
C ASP A 120 -12.35 -18.53 5.03
N THR A 121 -13.24 -17.62 4.63
CA THR A 121 -14.11 -16.83 5.55
C THR A 121 -15.60 -17.14 5.42
N GLU A 122 -16.00 -18.15 4.64
CA GLU A 122 -17.40 -18.61 4.52
C GLU A 122 -17.75 -19.80 5.42
#